data_AF-A0A963MDS6-F1
#
_entry.id   AF-A0A963MDS6-F1
#
_cell.length_a   1.000
_cell.length_b   1.000
_cell.length_c   1.000
_cell.angle_alpha   90.00
_cell.angle_beta   90.00
_cell.angle_gamma   90.00
#
_symmetry.space_group_name_H-M   'P 1'
#
loop_
_entity.id
_entity.type
_entity.pdbx_description
1 polymer ?
#
loop_
_entity_poly.entity_id
_entity_poly.type
_entity_poly.pdbx_seq_one_letter_code
_entity_poly.pdbx_strand_id
1 'polypeptide(L)'
;MKKRREIFFSFLISGLLAGGMMHATATEIGKEVSVSQRLQDGDEFQMSLYELVGHGKKLFEASWTIQEGGGRPLTKGTGAPLTDPSSPLDFPHNFNRVSAPDSNSCAGCHNKPRAGGGGDIVANVFVTGQRFDFLTFDGNDTVPTRGAVDEEGKFVQLQTAANSRNTLGMFGSGYIEMLSRQMTADLQNIRNALLSGESVELLTKGVSFGTLTRNADGSWDTTEVTGLLASSVESIGPDNPPSLIIKPFHQAGGVVSLRQFTNNAFNHHHGIQSTERFGIGTDPDGDGFTNEMTRAEVTAVTLFQAQLAVPGRVISNDPQIEAAVATGEEAFTRIGCSNCHVPELPLDNNGWYYVEPNPYNPDGNLQPGEVPDYFVDLNDKHLDQPRLQSKHGVVMVPAFTNLKLHDITSGPDDPNREPIDQNAPGGSEAFFNGNSRFMTRKLWGVANEPPYFHHGQYTTMREAIEAHRGEALQSYQNWASLSDYERNSIIEFLKTLQVLPEGTKHLVVDQRGKKKKWKPSY
;
A
#
# COMPACT_ATOMS: atom_id res chain seq x y z
N MET A 1 -81.84 54.17 -35.42
CA MET A 1 -81.10 55.12 -34.55
C MET A 1 -80.03 54.38 -33.74
N LYS A 2 -78.98 55.07 -33.30
CA LYS A 2 -77.93 54.69 -32.30
C LYS A 2 -78.45 53.70 -31.22
N LYS A 3 -77.72 52.79 -30.56
CA LYS A 3 -76.29 52.36 -30.41
C LYS A 3 -76.39 50.89 -29.88
N ARG A 4 -75.44 49.96 -29.95
CA ARG A 4 -74.13 49.73 -30.61
C ARG A 4 -73.96 48.17 -30.67
N ARG A 5 -72.97 47.63 -31.38
CA ARG A 5 -72.45 46.26 -31.16
C ARG A 5 -70.92 46.26 -31.19
N GLU A 6 -70.32 45.43 -30.37
CA GLU A 6 -68.88 45.21 -30.34
C GLU A 6 -68.47 44.25 -31.46
N ILE A 7 -67.28 44.45 -32.03
CA ILE A 7 -66.71 43.61 -33.08
C ILE A 7 -65.30 43.23 -32.61
N PHE A 8 -65.06 41.93 -32.45
CA PHE A 8 -63.72 41.38 -32.26
C PHE A 8 -62.89 41.61 -33.52
N PHE A 9 -61.69 42.15 -33.37
CA PHE A 9 -60.65 42.10 -34.38
C PHE A 9 -59.36 41.60 -33.75
N SER A 10 -58.77 40.58 -34.38
CA SER A 10 -57.45 40.04 -34.02
C SER A 10 -56.37 40.77 -34.80
N PHE A 11 -55.27 41.16 -34.16
CA PHE A 11 -53.99 41.42 -34.81
C PHE A 11 -52.81 41.25 -33.85
N LEU A 12 -51.67 40.79 -34.37
CA LEU A 12 -50.45 40.50 -33.62
C LEU A 12 -49.83 41.76 -32.99
N ILE A 13 -49.32 41.64 -31.76
CA ILE A 13 -48.18 42.43 -31.28
C ILE A 13 -47.19 41.50 -30.56
N SER A 14 -45.90 41.74 -30.84
CA SER A 14 -44.70 41.11 -30.32
C SER A 14 -44.53 41.14 -28.79
N GLY A 15 -43.94 40.09 -28.21
CA GLY A 15 -43.39 40.09 -26.86
C GLY A 15 -41.97 39.50 -26.85
N LEU A 16 -41.00 40.26 -26.30
CA LEU A 16 -39.65 39.76 -26.05
C LEU A 16 -39.67 38.70 -24.94
N LEU A 17 -38.98 37.58 -25.16
CA LEU A 17 -38.47 36.72 -24.10
C LEU A 17 -37.00 36.38 -24.36
N ALA A 18 -36.13 37.37 -24.14
CA ALA A 18 -34.70 37.15 -23.95
C ALA A 18 -34.46 36.56 -22.53
N GLY A 19 -34.92 35.33 -22.32
CA GLY A 19 -34.73 34.56 -21.10
C GLY A 19 -33.36 33.87 -21.10
N GLY A 20 -32.28 34.65 -21.12
CA GLY A 20 -30.94 34.09 -20.94
C GLY A 20 -30.79 33.53 -19.53
N MET A 21 -30.88 32.22 -19.38
CA MET A 21 -30.49 31.53 -18.15
C MET A 21 -28.97 31.63 -17.98
N MET A 22 -28.52 32.74 -17.41
CA MET A 22 -27.26 32.73 -16.67
C MET A 22 -27.44 31.75 -15.51
N HIS A 23 -26.93 30.53 -15.68
CA HIS A 23 -26.50 29.76 -14.51
C HIS A 23 -25.49 30.65 -13.78
N ALA A 24 -25.89 31.14 -12.61
CA ALA A 24 -24.95 31.76 -11.70
C ALA A 24 -23.96 30.66 -11.32
N THR A 25 -22.75 30.71 -11.87
CA THR A 25 -21.62 29.95 -11.35
C THR A 25 -21.56 30.26 -9.86
N ALA A 26 -21.67 29.23 -9.01
CA ALA A 26 -21.41 29.38 -7.59
C ALA A 26 -20.05 30.09 -7.46
N THR A 27 -19.98 31.11 -6.60
CA THR A 27 -18.76 31.92 -6.51
C THR A 27 -17.64 31.08 -5.91
N GLU A 28 -16.67 30.67 -6.73
CA GLU A 28 -15.44 29.97 -6.30
C GLU A 28 -14.62 30.80 -5.26
N ILE A 29 -14.94 32.09 -5.10
CA ILE A 29 -14.35 32.97 -4.09
C ILE A 29 -14.72 32.46 -2.69
N GLY A 30 -13.71 31.99 -1.94
CA GLY A 30 -13.86 31.50 -0.57
C GLY A 30 -14.07 29.99 -0.44
N LYS A 31 -14.02 29.25 -1.55
CA LYS A 31 -14.06 27.78 -1.54
C LYS A 31 -12.69 27.21 -1.14
N GLU A 32 -12.68 26.30 -0.17
CA GLU A 32 -11.47 25.71 0.42
C GLU A 32 -11.39 24.21 0.04
N VAL A 33 -11.17 23.95 -1.25
CA VAL A 33 -11.01 22.59 -1.80
C VAL A 33 -9.60 22.39 -2.35
N SER A 34 -9.02 21.21 -2.12
CA SER A 34 -7.73 20.81 -2.67
C SER A 34 -7.80 20.44 -4.15
N VAL A 35 -8.93 19.89 -4.61
CA VAL A 35 -9.06 19.27 -5.95
C VAL A 35 -10.22 19.91 -6.72
N SER A 36 -9.96 21.08 -7.32
CA SER A 36 -10.97 21.89 -8.02
C SER A 36 -11.47 21.32 -9.35
N GLN A 37 -10.73 20.37 -9.95
CA GLN A 37 -11.13 19.63 -11.14
C GLN A 37 -11.17 18.14 -10.77
N ARG A 38 -12.33 17.51 -10.92
CA ARG A 38 -12.56 16.08 -10.63
C ARG A 38 -12.59 15.28 -11.94
N LEU A 39 -12.22 13.99 -11.91
CA LEU A 39 -12.44 13.09 -13.04
C LEU A 39 -13.77 12.35 -12.89
N GLN A 40 -14.46 12.12 -13.99
CA GLN A 40 -15.63 11.25 -14.06
C GLN A 40 -15.24 9.88 -14.61
N ASP A 41 -16.01 8.86 -14.23
CA ASP A 41 -15.87 7.50 -14.75
C ASP A 41 -15.98 7.50 -16.29
N GLY A 42 -14.87 7.15 -16.95
CA GLY A 42 -14.68 7.20 -18.40
C GLY A 42 -13.53 8.12 -18.84
N ASP A 43 -13.23 9.17 -18.06
CA ASP A 43 -12.16 10.14 -18.37
C ASP A 43 -10.77 9.47 -18.34
N GLU A 44 -10.58 8.44 -17.51
CA GLU A 44 -9.34 7.68 -17.41
C GLU A 44 -8.94 7.03 -18.75
N PHE A 45 -9.91 6.79 -19.65
CA PHE A 45 -9.68 6.23 -20.98
C PHE A 45 -9.56 7.27 -22.11
N GLN A 46 -9.82 8.56 -21.82
CA GLN A 46 -9.74 9.66 -22.80
C GLN A 46 -8.50 10.53 -22.59
N MET A 47 -7.93 10.54 -21.39
CA MET A 47 -6.73 11.30 -21.04
C MET A 47 -5.45 10.59 -21.47
N SER A 48 -4.36 11.34 -21.67
CA SER A 48 -3.04 10.70 -21.76
C SER A 48 -2.57 10.20 -20.40
N LEU A 49 -1.73 9.15 -20.39
CA LEU A 49 -1.13 8.61 -19.17
C LEU A 49 -0.41 9.69 -18.32
N TYR A 50 0.22 10.67 -18.97
CA TYR A 50 0.89 11.76 -18.27
C TYR A 50 -0.10 12.68 -17.53
N GLU A 51 -1.23 13.03 -18.16
CA GLU A 51 -2.27 13.84 -17.53
C GLU A 51 -2.96 13.07 -16.40
N LEU A 52 -3.22 11.78 -16.60
CA LEU A 52 -3.85 10.90 -15.61
C LEU A 52 -2.95 10.70 -14.37
N VAL A 53 -1.66 10.41 -14.57
CA VAL A 53 -0.65 10.36 -13.48
C VAL A 53 -0.50 11.72 -12.81
N GLY A 54 -0.50 12.81 -13.57
CA GLY A 54 -0.45 14.17 -13.04
C GLY A 54 -1.66 14.53 -12.19
N HIS A 55 -2.85 14.01 -12.54
CA HIS A 55 -4.05 14.11 -11.71
C HIS A 55 -3.95 13.24 -10.46
N GLY A 56 -3.48 12.00 -10.59
CA GLY A 56 -3.24 11.09 -9.46
C GLY A 56 -2.29 11.66 -8.41
N LYS A 57 -1.24 12.37 -8.87
CA LYS A 57 -0.33 13.12 -7.99
C LYS A 57 -1.08 14.20 -7.18
N LYS A 58 -1.97 14.98 -7.81
CA LYS A 58 -2.77 16.01 -7.11
C LYS A 58 -3.67 15.39 -6.04
N LEU A 59 -4.36 14.29 -6.36
CA LEU A 59 -5.20 13.56 -5.40
C LEU A 59 -4.40 12.98 -4.22
N PHE A 60 -3.17 12.52 -4.47
CA PHE A 60 -2.26 12.01 -3.43
C PHE A 60 -1.69 13.13 -2.53
N GLU A 61 -1.39 14.29 -3.10
CA GLU A 61 -0.89 15.48 -2.40
C GLU A 61 -1.99 16.37 -1.81
N ALA A 62 -3.26 16.11 -2.14
CA ALA A 62 -4.42 16.85 -1.64
C ALA A 62 -4.50 16.80 -0.12
N SER A 63 -4.90 17.92 0.49
CA SER A 63 -5.29 18.03 1.89
C SER A 63 -6.81 18.08 1.95
N TRP A 64 -7.44 16.91 2.04
CA TRP A 64 -8.89 16.75 1.97
C TRP A 64 -9.59 17.57 3.06
N THR A 65 -10.66 18.28 2.66
CA THR A 65 -11.41 19.19 3.53
C THR A 65 -12.87 18.76 3.62
N ILE A 66 -13.58 19.25 4.65
CA ILE A 66 -15.03 19.09 4.79
C ILE A 66 -15.85 19.71 3.64
N GLN A 67 -15.22 20.42 2.69
CA GLN A 67 -15.87 20.92 1.46
C GLN A 67 -15.73 19.94 0.27
N GLU A 68 -15.05 18.81 0.47
CA GLU A 68 -14.80 17.73 -0.49
C GLU A 68 -15.23 16.34 0.05
N GLY A 69 -15.94 16.33 1.17
CA GLY A 69 -16.30 15.16 1.96
C GLY A 69 -15.21 14.59 2.86
N GLY A 70 -14.18 15.38 3.20
CA GLY A 70 -13.11 14.96 4.08
C GLY A 70 -13.57 14.77 5.53
N GLY A 71 -13.86 13.54 5.92
CA GLY A 71 -14.35 13.14 7.24
C GLY A 71 -15.00 11.76 7.19
N ARG A 72 -15.61 11.32 8.30
CA ARG A 72 -16.56 10.19 8.28
C ARG A 72 -17.43 10.17 9.53
N PRO A 73 -18.39 11.11 9.67
CA PRO A 73 -19.04 11.38 10.95
C PRO A 73 -19.78 10.16 11.53
N LEU A 74 -20.30 9.25 10.70
CA LEU A 74 -21.08 8.08 11.13
C LEU A 74 -20.45 6.70 10.85
N THR A 75 -19.19 6.62 10.37
CA THR A 75 -18.50 5.33 10.17
C THR A 75 -17.12 5.21 10.82
N LYS A 76 -16.74 3.97 11.10
CA LYS A 76 -15.39 3.51 11.46
C LYS A 76 -14.53 3.42 10.19
N GLY A 77 -13.20 3.41 10.32
CA GLY A 77 -12.31 3.28 9.15
C GLY A 77 -12.30 1.89 8.51
N THR A 78 -13.03 0.92 9.09
CA THR A 78 -13.44 -0.33 8.43
C THR A 78 -14.57 -0.16 7.40
N GLY A 79 -15.25 0.99 7.38
CA GLY A 79 -16.48 1.24 6.61
C GLY A 79 -17.77 0.78 7.30
N ALA A 80 -17.68 0.21 8.51
CA ALA A 80 -18.84 -0.13 9.33
C ALA A 80 -19.38 1.11 10.06
N PRO A 81 -20.68 1.18 10.40
CA PRO A 81 -21.21 2.25 11.25
C PRO A 81 -20.50 2.37 12.61
N LEU A 82 -20.52 3.56 13.21
CA LEU A 82 -20.07 3.73 14.60
C LEU A 82 -20.83 2.83 15.57
N THR A 83 -20.17 2.43 16.66
CA THR A 83 -20.84 1.75 17.78
C THR A 83 -21.79 2.72 18.50
N ASP A 84 -21.42 4.00 18.60
CA ASP A 84 -22.25 5.05 19.19
C ASP A 84 -22.54 6.19 18.20
N PRO A 85 -23.58 6.06 17.35
CA PRO A 85 -23.98 7.10 16.40
C PRO A 85 -24.54 8.38 17.05
N SER A 86 -24.66 8.44 18.40
CA SER A 86 -25.02 9.68 19.10
C SER A 86 -23.80 10.58 19.38
N SER A 87 -22.59 10.08 19.15
CA SER A 87 -21.32 10.81 19.25
C SER A 87 -20.54 10.72 17.92
N PRO A 88 -20.99 11.42 16.86
CA PRO A 88 -20.35 11.39 15.55
C PRO A 88 -18.91 11.90 15.58
N LEU A 89 -18.12 11.53 14.56
CA LEU A 89 -16.75 11.99 14.32
C LEU A 89 -16.72 13.41 13.70
N ASP A 90 -17.58 14.30 14.19
CA ASP A 90 -17.57 15.73 13.90
C ASP A 90 -16.59 16.47 14.82
N PHE A 91 -16.27 17.74 14.54
CA PHE A 91 -15.43 18.54 15.45
C PHE A 91 -16.05 18.61 16.87
N PRO A 92 -15.29 18.28 17.94
CA PRO A 92 -13.83 18.12 18.01
C PRO A 92 -13.29 16.67 17.90
N HIS A 93 -14.12 15.69 17.60
CA HIS A 93 -13.77 14.27 17.44
C HIS A 93 -13.36 13.88 16.00
N ASN A 94 -13.27 14.84 15.08
CA ASN A 94 -12.99 14.60 13.66
C ASN A 94 -11.56 14.13 13.35
N PHE A 95 -10.62 14.23 14.28
CA PHE A 95 -9.27 13.66 14.14
C PHE A 95 -8.85 12.90 15.41
N ASN A 96 -8.32 11.70 15.22
CA ASN A 96 -7.67 10.90 16.25
C ASN A 96 -6.58 10.07 15.61
N ARG A 97 -5.31 10.24 16.03
CA ARG A 97 -4.17 9.57 15.40
C ARG A 97 -4.24 8.04 15.47
N VAL A 98 -5.12 7.47 16.31
CA VAL A 98 -5.19 6.02 16.56
C VAL A 98 -6.38 5.31 15.90
N SER A 99 -7.56 5.94 15.74
CA SER A 99 -8.79 5.24 15.26
C SER A 99 -9.75 6.00 14.34
N ALA A 100 -9.85 7.32 14.47
CA ALA A 100 -10.69 8.16 13.62
C ALA A 100 -9.92 8.48 12.31
N PRO A 101 -10.32 9.47 11.48
CA PRO A 101 -9.39 10.05 10.53
C PRO A 101 -8.10 10.51 11.24
N ASP A 102 -6.94 10.19 10.66
CA ASP A 102 -5.63 10.32 11.29
C ASP A 102 -4.61 11.13 10.45
N SER A 103 -5.00 11.47 9.23
CA SER A 103 -4.31 12.35 8.28
C SER A 103 -5.37 12.97 7.35
N ASN A 104 -5.07 14.07 6.67
CA ASN A 104 -5.90 14.57 5.56
C ASN A 104 -5.20 14.47 4.21
N SER A 105 -4.04 13.80 4.13
CA SER A 105 -3.26 13.65 2.89
C SER A 105 -2.38 12.41 2.91
N CYS A 106 -2.25 11.69 1.79
CA CYS A 106 -1.24 10.63 1.63
C CYS A 106 0.17 11.20 1.80
N ALA A 107 0.42 12.39 1.24
CA ALA A 107 1.70 13.10 1.36
C ALA A 107 1.99 13.63 2.78
N GLY A 108 1.00 13.61 3.69
CA GLY A 108 1.24 13.86 5.12
C GLY A 108 2.12 12.80 5.78
N CYS A 109 2.03 11.55 5.32
CA CYS A 109 2.82 10.43 5.84
C CYS A 109 3.90 9.94 4.86
N HIS A 110 3.59 9.84 3.57
CA HIS A 110 4.48 9.30 2.53
C HIS A 110 5.34 10.40 1.88
N ASN A 111 6.32 10.94 2.62
CA ASN A 111 7.05 12.15 2.20
C ASN A 111 8.58 12.13 2.37
N LYS A 112 9.17 11.00 2.77
CA LYS A 112 10.60 10.89 3.07
C LYS A 112 11.28 9.93 2.08
N PRO A 113 12.19 10.40 1.20
CA PRO A 113 12.75 11.76 1.11
C PRO A 113 11.90 12.77 0.32
N ARG A 114 10.83 12.33 -0.37
CA ARG A 114 9.83 13.17 -1.05
C ARG A 114 8.50 12.41 -1.15
N ALA A 115 7.47 13.05 -1.72
CA ALA A 115 6.15 12.44 -1.93
C ALA A 115 6.24 11.03 -2.56
N GLY A 116 5.53 10.05 -1.96
CA GLY A 116 5.62 8.62 -2.31
C GLY A 116 6.70 7.84 -1.55
N GLY A 117 7.47 8.49 -0.69
CA GLY A 117 8.47 7.84 0.18
C GLY A 117 7.89 7.23 1.44
N GLY A 118 8.77 6.78 2.34
CA GLY A 118 8.41 6.43 3.71
C GLY A 118 8.03 7.65 4.57
N GLY A 119 7.84 7.43 5.87
CA GLY A 119 7.55 8.48 6.85
C GLY A 119 8.54 8.52 8.01
N ASP A 120 8.39 9.51 8.88
CA ASP A 120 9.03 9.55 10.20
C ASP A 120 8.15 8.85 11.26
N ILE A 121 8.64 8.65 12.49
CA ILE A 121 7.88 7.96 13.56
C ILE A 121 6.55 8.67 13.91
N VAL A 122 6.49 10.00 13.75
CA VAL A 122 5.25 10.79 13.92
C VAL A 122 4.20 10.51 12.84
N ALA A 123 4.63 9.98 11.69
CA ALA A 123 3.77 9.53 10.60
C ALA A 123 3.41 8.03 10.71
N ASN A 124 3.77 7.33 11.80
CA ASN A 124 3.36 5.95 12.01
C ASN A 124 1.83 5.82 12.03
N VAL A 125 1.30 4.85 11.30
CA VAL A 125 -0.12 4.47 11.32
C VAL A 125 -0.39 3.48 12.46
N PHE A 126 -1.60 3.51 13.01
CA PHE A 126 -2.07 2.63 14.08
C PHE A 126 -3.04 1.57 13.52
N VAL A 127 -2.47 0.48 13.02
CA VAL A 127 -3.20 -0.53 12.25
C VAL A 127 -4.12 -1.34 13.15
N THR A 128 -5.32 -1.61 12.64
CA THR A 128 -6.49 -2.18 13.35
C THR A 128 -7.17 -1.24 14.33
N GLY A 129 -6.58 -0.08 14.66
CA GLY A 129 -7.20 0.95 15.48
C GLY A 129 -8.51 1.48 14.89
N GLN A 130 -8.65 1.43 13.57
CA GLN A 130 -9.84 1.85 12.83
C GLN A 130 -11.11 1.02 13.03
N ARG A 131 -11.06 -0.02 13.89
CA ARG A 131 -12.26 -0.72 14.39
C ARG A 131 -12.93 0.01 15.56
N PHE A 132 -12.19 0.90 16.24
CA PHE A 132 -12.76 1.78 17.25
C PHE A 132 -13.45 2.99 16.60
N ASP A 133 -14.45 3.56 17.28
CA ASP A 133 -15.03 4.86 16.89
C ASP A 133 -13.98 5.95 17.11
N PHE A 134 -13.65 6.21 18.39
CA PHE A 134 -12.73 7.25 18.81
C PHE A 134 -12.04 6.82 20.11
N LEU A 135 -10.77 6.39 20.03
CA LEU A 135 -10.02 5.95 21.21
C LEU A 135 -9.77 7.09 22.21
N THR A 136 -10.33 6.95 23.40
CA THR A 136 -10.20 7.85 24.56
C THR A 136 -9.40 7.24 25.71
N PHE A 137 -9.41 5.91 25.83
CA PHE A 137 -8.92 5.16 26.99
C PHE A 137 -9.59 5.55 28.32
N ASP A 138 -10.82 6.09 28.28
CA ASP A 138 -11.61 6.40 29.49
C ASP A 138 -12.03 5.12 30.21
N GLY A 139 -11.56 4.92 31.44
CA GLY A 139 -11.92 3.78 32.28
C GLY A 139 -13.42 3.67 32.64
N ASN A 140 -14.24 4.66 32.28
CA ASN A 140 -15.70 4.61 32.41
C ASN A 140 -16.41 4.15 31.12
N ASP A 141 -15.73 4.12 29.97
CA ASP A 141 -16.29 3.63 28.72
C ASP A 141 -16.16 2.10 28.62
N THR A 142 -17.27 1.41 28.86
CA THR A 142 -17.36 -0.06 28.79
C THR A 142 -18.04 -0.57 27.51
N VAL A 143 -18.20 0.29 26.49
CA VAL A 143 -18.85 -0.08 25.22
C VAL A 143 -17.80 -0.67 24.24
N PRO A 144 -17.91 -1.94 23.83
CA PRO A 144 -16.98 -2.59 22.91
C PRO A 144 -16.72 -1.80 21.64
N THR A 145 -15.44 -1.53 21.36
CA THR A 145 -14.96 -0.77 20.19
C THR A 145 -15.50 0.66 20.07
N ARG A 146 -15.97 1.29 21.16
CA ARG A 146 -16.25 2.73 21.17
C ARG A 146 -14.96 3.51 21.39
N GLY A 147 -14.46 3.61 22.62
CA GLY A 147 -13.25 4.38 22.94
C GLY A 147 -12.27 3.80 23.97
N ALA A 148 -12.63 2.77 24.76
CA ALA A 148 -11.71 2.24 25.78
C ALA A 148 -11.65 0.72 25.98
N VAL A 149 -12.61 -0.06 25.47
CA VAL A 149 -12.61 -1.53 25.58
C VAL A 149 -12.69 -2.23 24.23
N ASP A 150 -11.98 -3.34 24.10
CA ASP A 150 -11.97 -4.18 22.89
C ASP A 150 -13.27 -4.99 22.69
N GLU A 151 -13.27 -5.84 21.66
CA GLU A 151 -14.34 -6.77 21.32
C GLU A 151 -14.73 -7.74 22.46
N GLU A 152 -13.82 -8.04 23.40
CA GLU A 152 -14.08 -8.87 24.58
C GLU A 152 -14.51 -8.05 25.81
N GLY A 153 -14.59 -6.73 25.69
CA GLY A 153 -14.88 -5.82 26.80
C GLY A 153 -13.69 -5.58 27.74
N LYS A 154 -12.46 -5.92 27.33
CA LYS A 154 -11.25 -5.67 28.12
C LYS A 154 -10.71 -4.27 27.82
N PHE A 155 -10.24 -3.57 28.85
CA PHE A 155 -9.66 -2.23 28.68
C PHE A 155 -8.37 -2.29 27.87
N VAL A 156 -8.32 -1.54 26.77
CA VAL A 156 -7.14 -1.41 25.93
C VAL A 156 -6.23 -0.27 26.40
N GLN A 157 -4.96 -0.38 26.04
CA GLN A 157 -3.96 0.69 26.16
C GLN A 157 -3.47 1.04 24.75
N LEU A 158 -2.70 2.12 24.59
CA LEU A 158 -2.15 2.50 23.28
C LEU A 158 -1.38 1.34 22.61
N GLN A 159 -0.72 0.50 23.41
CA GLN A 159 0.03 -0.67 22.97
C GLN A 159 -0.87 -1.83 22.49
N THR A 160 -2.05 -2.03 23.08
CA THR A 160 -2.94 -3.17 22.78
C THR A 160 -4.14 -2.81 21.90
N ALA A 161 -4.46 -1.52 21.78
CA ALA A 161 -5.54 -1.04 20.94
C ALA A 161 -5.23 -1.16 19.44
N ALA A 162 -3.97 -0.96 19.04
CA ALA A 162 -3.56 -0.93 17.63
C ALA A 162 -2.06 -1.20 17.47
N ASN A 163 -1.64 -1.68 16.30
CA ASN A 163 -0.24 -1.89 15.96
C ASN A 163 0.37 -0.60 15.36
N SER A 164 1.36 -0.01 16.03
CA SER A 164 2.10 1.13 15.47
C SER A 164 3.05 0.66 14.37
N ARG A 165 2.89 1.21 13.15
CA ARG A 165 3.58 0.79 11.93
C ARG A 165 4.21 1.96 11.21
N ASN A 166 5.47 1.82 10.82
CA ASN A 166 6.15 2.82 10.00
C ASN A 166 5.56 2.86 8.59
N THR A 167 5.32 4.08 8.10
CA THR A 167 4.84 4.36 6.75
C THR A 167 5.77 3.76 5.69
N LEU A 168 5.17 3.07 4.72
CA LEU A 168 5.87 2.35 3.66
C LEU A 168 6.31 3.28 2.52
N GLY A 169 7.56 3.14 2.09
CA GLY A 169 8.02 3.68 0.81
C GLY A 169 7.31 3.03 -0.38
N MET A 170 6.84 3.83 -1.34
CA MET A 170 6.10 3.39 -2.53
C MET A 170 6.91 3.47 -3.82
N PHE A 171 8.16 3.95 -3.77
CA PHE A 171 9.05 4.03 -4.93
C PHE A 171 9.29 2.64 -5.55
N GLY A 172 9.00 2.53 -6.86
CA GLY A 172 9.06 1.27 -7.61
C GLY A 172 7.90 0.30 -7.37
N SER A 173 6.83 0.67 -6.64
CA SER A 173 5.74 -0.25 -6.27
C SER A 173 5.07 -0.96 -7.45
N GLY A 174 5.00 -0.37 -8.64
CA GLY A 174 4.45 -1.05 -9.82
C GLY A 174 5.19 -2.35 -10.14
N TYR A 175 6.52 -2.36 -10.08
CA TYR A 175 7.33 -3.57 -10.31
C TYR A 175 7.14 -4.60 -9.19
N ILE A 176 6.92 -4.15 -7.95
CA ILE A 176 6.68 -5.00 -6.78
C ILE A 176 5.34 -5.73 -6.89
N GLU A 177 4.30 -5.01 -7.31
CA GLU A 177 2.99 -5.62 -7.56
C GLU A 177 3.04 -6.60 -8.74
N MET A 178 3.75 -6.26 -9.82
CA MET A 178 3.91 -7.19 -10.93
C MET A 178 4.70 -8.45 -10.56
N LEU A 179 5.71 -8.35 -9.68
CA LEU A 179 6.40 -9.51 -9.14
C LEU A 179 5.44 -10.41 -8.37
N SER A 180 4.64 -9.87 -7.44
CA SER A 180 3.70 -10.67 -6.66
C SER A 180 2.61 -11.29 -7.53
N ARG A 181 2.15 -10.59 -8.58
CA ARG A 181 1.19 -11.13 -9.56
C ARG A 181 1.76 -12.31 -10.34
N GLN A 182 2.98 -12.20 -10.89
CA GLN A 182 3.64 -13.31 -11.59
C GLN A 182 3.93 -14.49 -10.65
N MET A 183 4.48 -14.22 -9.46
CA MET A 183 4.76 -15.27 -8.48
C MET A 183 3.47 -15.98 -8.03
N THR A 184 2.37 -15.25 -7.82
CA THR A 184 1.06 -15.83 -7.53
C THR A 184 0.58 -16.73 -8.68
N ALA A 185 0.72 -16.29 -9.93
CA ALA A 185 0.34 -17.08 -11.10
C ALA A 185 1.18 -18.37 -11.21
N ASP A 186 2.49 -18.30 -10.99
CA ASP A 186 3.38 -19.47 -10.97
C ASP A 186 2.94 -20.49 -9.90
N LEU A 187 2.71 -20.02 -8.66
CA LEU A 187 2.27 -20.87 -7.55
C LEU A 187 0.90 -21.51 -7.82
N GLN A 188 -0.05 -20.74 -8.37
CA GLN A 188 -1.36 -21.27 -8.77
C GLN A 188 -1.25 -22.27 -9.92
N ASN A 189 -0.34 -22.08 -10.88
CA ASN A 189 -0.09 -23.04 -11.96
C ASN A 189 0.47 -24.36 -11.42
N ILE A 190 1.43 -24.31 -10.47
CA ILE A 190 1.97 -25.49 -9.78
C ILE A 190 0.85 -26.23 -9.04
N ARG A 191 0.06 -25.52 -8.24
CA ARG A 191 -1.13 -26.06 -7.53
C ARG A 191 -2.12 -26.72 -8.49
N ASN A 192 -2.47 -26.05 -9.59
CA ASN A 192 -3.47 -26.53 -10.55
C ASN A 192 -3.01 -27.78 -11.32
N ALA A 193 -1.70 -28.02 -11.44
CA ALA A 193 -1.15 -29.22 -12.05
C ALA A 193 -1.09 -30.44 -11.11
N LEU A 194 -1.26 -30.25 -9.80
CA LEU A 194 -1.07 -31.28 -8.78
C LEU A 194 -2.24 -32.29 -8.74
N LEU A 195 -1.93 -33.57 -8.90
CA LEU A 195 -2.91 -34.65 -8.86
C LEU A 195 -3.16 -35.14 -7.42
N SER A 196 -4.30 -35.79 -7.19
CA SER A 196 -4.61 -36.36 -5.87
C SER A 196 -3.64 -37.49 -5.51
N GLY A 197 -3.03 -37.41 -4.33
CA GLY A 197 -1.98 -38.30 -3.86
C GLY A 197 -0.55 -37.79 -4.10
N GLU A 198 -0.36 -36.57 -4.61
CA GLU A 198 0.94 -35.99 -4.92
C GLU A 198 1.32 -34.82 -3.98
N SER A 199 2.62 -34.57 -3.87
CA SER A 199 3.22 -33.41 -3.19
C SER A 199 4.20 -32.71 -4.13
N VAL A 200 4.26 -31.39 -4.09
CA VAL A 200 5.15 -30.58 -4.95
C VAL A 200 5.72 -29.38 -4.20
N GLU A 201 6.95 -28.98 -4.54
CA GLU A 201 7.53 -27.74 -4.05
C GLU A 201 6.90 -26.52 -4.74
N LEU A 202 6.44 -25.56 -3.93
CA LEU A 202 5.95 -24.26 -4.38
C LEU A 202 7.12 -23.31 -4.67
N LEU A 203 7.78 -23.49 -5.82
CA LEU A 203 8.94 -22.71 -6.24
C LEU A 203 8.59 -21.70 -7.35
N THR A 204 8.84 -20.41 -7.13
CA THR A 204 8.72 -19.36 -8.16
C THR A 204 9.89 -18.38 -8.06
N LYS A 205 10.48 -18.01 -9.22
CA LYS A 205 11.56 -17.02 -9.33
C LYS A 205 12.78 -17.28 -8.40
N GLY A 206 13.04 -18.55 -8.07
CA GLY A 206 14.11 -18.97 -7.16
C GLY A 206 13.75 -18.89 -5.67
N VAL A 207 12.52 -18.51 -5.33
CA VAL A 207 11.99 -18.43 -3.96
C VAL A 207 11.06 -19.62 -3.70
N SER A 208 11.41 -20.45 -2.72
CA SER A 208 10.58 -21.57 -2.26
C SER A 208 9.58 -21.13 -1.19
N PHE A 209 8.32 -21.51 -1.36
CA PHE A 209 7.23 -21.36 -0.41
C PHE A 209 6.89 -22.68 0.29
N GLY A 210 7.82 -23.65 0.31
CA GLY A 210 7.63 -24.95 0.95
C GLY A 210 6.85 -25.95 0.10
N THR A 211 6.30 -26.99 0.72
CA THR A 211 5.60 -28.09 0.02
C THR A 211 4.09 -27.89 0.07
N LEU A 212 3.43 -28.10 -1.06
CA LEU A 212 1.98 -28.30 -1.11
C LEU A 212 1.67 -29.78 -1.37
N THR A 213 0.77 -30.36 -0.59
CA THR A 213 0.28 -31.73 -0.78
C THR A 213 -1.19 -31.71 -1.17
N ARG A 214 -1.56 -32.52 -2.16
CA ARG A 214 -2.96 -32.85 -2.44
C ARG A 214 -3.19 -34.30 -2.08
N ASN A 215 -3.96 -34.53 -1.04
CA ASN A 215 -4.21 -35.86 -0.49
C ASN A 215 -4.92 -36.78 -1.49
N ALA A 216 -4.92 -38.09 -1.21
CA ALA A 216 -5.57 -39.08 -2.07
C ALA A 216 -7.09 -38.90 -2.20
N ASP A 217 -7.73 -38.27 -1.22
CA ASP A 217 -9.15 -37.87 -1.26
C ASP A 217 -9.40 -36.54 -2.01
N GLY A 218 -8.33 -35.91 -2.50
CA GLY A 218 -8.35 -34.65 -3.22
C GLY A 218 -8.25 -33.39 -2.35
N SER A 219 -8.27 -33.52 -1.01
CA SER A 219 -8.11 -32.39 -0.09
C SER A 219 -6.71 -31.78 -0.13
N TRP A 220 -6.58 -30.50 0.20
CA TRP A 220 -5.29 -29.80 0.19
C TRP A 220 -4.70 -29.73 1.60
N ASP A 221 -3.46 -30.18 1.73
CA ASP A 221 -2.65 -30.03 2.94
C ASP A 221 -1.57 -28.97 2.68
N THR A 222 -1.66 -27.88 3.44
CA THR A 222 -0.78 -26.72 3.37
C THR A 222 0.11 -26.58 4.61
N THR A 223 0.24 -27.61 5.44
CA THR A 223 1.01 -27.54 6.70
C THR A 223 2.50 -27.30 6.48
N GLU A 224 3.03 -27.71 5.33
CA GLU A 224 4.41 -27.43 4.89
C GLU A 224 4.56 -26.18 4.00
N VAL A 225 3.47 -25.42 3.76
CA VAL A 225 3.52 -24.16 3.01
C VAL A 225 3.98 -23.02 3.92
N THR A 226 4.97 -22.25 3.48
CA THR A 226 5.67 -21.23 4.28
C THR A 226 5.67 -19.85 3.60
N GLY A 227 5.59 -18.81 4.42
CA GLY A 227 5.73 -17.40 4.00
C GLY A 227 4.55 -16.80 3.25
N LEU A 228 3.41 -17.50 3.20
CA LEU A 228 2.12 -16.95 2.80
C LEU A 228 1.26 -16.62 4.03
N LEU A 229 0.22 -15.80 3.83
CA LEU A 229 -0.79 -15.52 4.84
C LEU A 229 -1.71 -16.72 5.08
N ALA A 230 -2.30 -16.81 6.27
CA ALA A 230 -3.35 -17.79 6.58
C ALA A 230 -4.48 -17.76 5.53
N SER A 231 -5.01 -16.57 5.22
CA SER A 231 -6.02 -16.36 4.17
C SER A 231 -5.55 -16.65 2.73
N SER A 232 -4.27 -16.97 2.52
CA SER A 232 -3.73 -17.42 1.24
C SER A 232 -3.49 -18.93 1.19
N VAL A 233 -3.49 -19.63 2.33
CA VAL A 233 -3.30 -21.10 2.43
C VAL A 233 -4.53 -21.83 2.96
N GLU A 234 -5.57 -21.12 3.38
CA GLU A 234 -6.83 -21.73 3.81
C GLU A 234 -7.48 -22.57 2.70
N SER A 235 -7.88 -23.78 3.08
CA SER A 235 -8.61 -24.74 2.24
C SER A 235 -9.55 -25.55 3.13
N ILE A 236 -10.81 -25.65 2.74
CA ILE A 236 -11.86 -26.36 3.50
C ILE A 236 -12.33 -27.67 2.84
N GLY A 237 -11.68 -28.10 1.76
CA GLY A 237 -11.99 -29.35 1.07
C GLY A 237 -11.44 -29.43 -0.36
N PRO A 238 -11.65 -30.55 -1.08
CA PRO A 238 -11.09 -30.77 -2.42
C PRO A 238 -11.41 -29.67 -3.45
N ASP A 239 -12.64 -29.16 -3.41
CA ASP A 239 -13.15 -28.13 -4.32
C ASP A 239 -12.78 -26.69 -3.92
N ASN A 240 -12.07 -26.51 -2.78
CA ASN A 240 -11.70 -25.21 -2.23
C ASN A 240 -10.16 -25.10 -2.14
N PRO A 241 -9.44 -25.00 -3.28
CA PRO A 241 -7.99 -24.94 -3.30
C PRO A 241 -7.44 -23.68 -2.62
N PRO A 242 -6.30 -23.77 -1.92
CA PRO A 242 -5.66 -22.60 -1.30
C PRO A 242 -5.33 -21.55 -2.36
N SER A 243 -5.63 -20.28 -2.12
CA SER A 243 -5.53 -19.24 -3.15
C SER A 243 -4.09 -18.95 -3.59
N LEU A 244 -3.11 -19.18 -2.70
CA LEU A 244 -1.67 -18.92 -2.86
C LEU A 244 -1.30 -17.48 -3.25
N ILE A 245 -2.19 -16.51 -2.97
CA ILE A 245 -1.98 -15.10 -3.34
C ILE A 245 -0.90 -14.47 -2.44
N ILE A 246 0.14 -13.91 -3.08
CA ILE A 246 1.15 -13.07 -2.41
C ILE A 246 0.61 -11.64 -2.33
N LYS A 247 0.52 -11.09 -1.10
CA LYS A 247 -0.01 -9.75 -0.81
C LYS A 247 1.15 -8.80 -0.47
N PRO A 248 1.73 -8.05 -1.44
CA PRO A 248 3.05 -7.40 -1.30
C PRO A 248 3.03 -6.06 -0.56
N PHE A 249 1.83 -5.57 -0.25
CA PHE A 249 1.59 -4.30 0.44
C PHE A 249 1.11 -4.54 1.87
N HIS A 250 1.40 -3.55 2.70
CA HIS A 250 1.49 -3.69 4.16
C HIS A 250 2.67 -4.56 4.62
N GLN A 251 3.28 -4.20 5.75
CA GLN A 251 4.53 -4.80 6.22
C GLN A 251 4.37 -6.20 6.84
N ALA A 252 3.16 -6.61 7.26
CA ALA A 252 2.81 -8.00 7.57
C ALA A 252 1.98 -8.66 6.44
N GLY A 253 2.04 -8.11 5.24
CA GLY A 253 1.10 -8.43 4.17
C GLY A 253 -0.33 -8.01 4.52
N GLY A 254 -1.27 -8.43 3.67
CA GLY A 254 -2.71 -8.22 3.83
C GLY A 254 -3.34 -7.49 2.64
N VAL A 255 -2.55 -6.69 1.91
CA VAL A 255 -3.01 -5.89 0.78
C VAL A 255 -2.40 -6.39 -0.53
N VAL A 256 -3.26 -6.69 -1.51
CA VAL A 256 -2.95 -7.35 -2.78
C VAL A 256 -2.41 -6.39 -3.84
N SER A 257 -2.97 -5.18 -3.92
CA SER A 257 -2.75 -4.24 -5.02
C SER A 257 -2.60 -2.80 -4.54
N LEU A 258 -2.05 -1.93 -5.40
CA LEU A 258 -2.03 -0.49 -5.16
C LEU A 258 -3.44 0.11 -5.13
N ARG A 259 -4.41 -0.40 -5.92
CA ARG A 259 -5.81 0.02 -5.79
C ARG A 259 -6.37 -0.28 -4.41
N GLN A 260 -6.22 -1.51 -3.93
CA GLN A 260 -6.73 -1.89 -2.60
C GLN A 260 -6.03 -1.08 -1.49
N PHE A 261 -4.72 -0.83 -1.61
CA PHE A 261 -3.99 0.04 -0.70
C PHE A 261 -4.59 1.45 -0.66
N THR A 262 -4.89 2.01 -1.83
CA THR A 262 -5.43 3.36 -2.00
C THR A 262 -6.88 3.49 -1.53
N ASN A 263 -7.76 2.55 -1.87
CA ASN A 263 -9.14 2.51 -1.37
C ASN A 263 -9.21 2.31 0.15
N ASN A 264 -8.30 1.52 0.73
CA ASN A 264 -8.17 1.42 2.18
C ASN A 264 -7.72 2.77 2.77
N ALA A 265 -6.72 3.41 2.17
CA ALA A 265 -6.13 4.64 2.68
C ALA A 265 -7.09 5.84 2.65
N PHE A 266 -7.86 6.03 1.58
CA PHE A 266 -8.82 7.13 1.50
C PHE A 266 -9.90 7.03 2.59
N ASN A 267 -10.55 5.87 2.73
CA ASN A 267 -11.56 5.66 3.77
C ASN A 267 -10.99 5.72 5.20
N HIS A 268 -9.85 5.06 5.44
CA HIS A 268 -9.27 4.93 6.78
C HIS A 268 -8.61 6.23 7.25
N HIS A 269 -7.74 6.84 6.45
CA HIS A 269 -6.90 7.93 6.93
C HIS A 269 -7.59 9.28 6.81
N HIS A 270 -8.14 9.56 5.62
CA HIS A 270 -8.72 10.86 5.30
C HIS A 270 -10.21 10.92 5.64
N GLY A 271 -10.89 9.78 5.54
CA GLY A 271 -12.35 9.77 5.45
C GLY A 271 -12.74 10.35 4.09
N ILE A 272 -12.53 9.55 3.04
CA ILE A 272 -12.98 9.81 1.67
C ILE A 272 -13.41 8.47 1.07
N GLN A 273 -14.64 8.42 0.55
CA GLN A 273 -15.27 7.21 0.06
C GLN A 273 -15.25 7.12 -1.47
N SER A 274 -14.70 6.02 -1.98
CA SER A 274 -14.68 5.74 -3.41
C SER A 274 -15.95 5.06 -3.90
N THR A 275 -16.46 5.49 -5.06
CA THR A 275 -17.71 4.99 -5.65
C THR A 275 -17.71 3.48 -5.91
N GLU A 276 -16.55 2.91 -6.23
CA GLU A 276 -16.37 1.47 -6.45
C GLU A 276 -16.51 0.62 -5.18
N ARG A 277 -16.35 1.21 -4.00
CA ARG A 277 -16.40 0.52 -2.71
C ARG A 277 -17.68 0.79 -1.94
N PHE A 278 -18.18 2.03 -2.03
CA PHE A 278 -19.30 2.53 -1.23
C PHE A 278 -20.58 2.76 -2.04
N GLY A 279 -20.50 2.66 -3.37
CA GLY A 279 -21.62 2.84 -4.29
C GLY A 279 -21.63 4.21 -4.97
N ILE A 280 -22.45 4.31 -6.03
CA ILE A 280 -22.68 5.58 -6.75
C ILE A 280 -23.90 6.27 -6.14
N GLY A 281 -23.77 7.55 -5.80
CA GLY A 281 -24.85 8.36 -5.23
C GLY A 281 -25.25 8.00 -3.80
N THR A 282 -24.39 7.28 -3.08
CA THR A 282 -24.54 6.94 -1.66
C THR A 282 -23.77 7.91 -0.76
N ASP A 283 -24.27 8.06 0.47
CA ASP A 283 -23.65 8.80 1.59
C ASP A 283 -23.67 7.88 2.83
N PRO A 284 -22.73 6.92 2.96
CA PRO A 284 -22.74 5.94 4.05
C PRO A 284 -22.25 6.46 5.40
N ASP A 285 -21.46 7.54 5.45
CA ASP A 285 -20.97 8.14 6.70
C ASP A 285 -21.65 9.45 7.09
N GLY A 286 -22.59 9.95 6.30
CA GLY A 286 -23.53 11.00 6.68
C GLY A 286 -22.94 12.40 6.68
N ASP A 287 -21.89 12.66 5.91
CA ASP A 287 -21.26 13.97 5.83
C ASP A 287 -21.97 14.94 4.84
N GLY A 288 -22.92 14.43 4.06
CA GLY A 288 -23.71 15.16 3.07
C GLY A 288 -23.12 15.19 1.66
N PHE A 289 -22.01 14.52 1.41
CA PHE A 289 -21.41 14.32 0.10
C PHE A 289 -21.81 12.96 -0.49
N THR A 290 -21.67 12.84 -1.81
CA THR A 290 -21.82 11.57 -2.52
C THR A 290 -20.81 11.55 -3.66
N ASN A 291 -20.25 10.38 -3.96
CA ASN A 291 -19.23 10.23 -5.02
C ASN A 291 -17.97 11.07 -4.76
N GLU A 292 -17.50 11.16 -3.50
CA GLU A 292 -16.34 11.97 -3.10
C GLU A 292 -15.06 11.61 -3.85
N MET A 293 -14.91 10.35 -4.25
CA MET A 293 -13.87 9.90 -5.18
C MET A 293 -14.42 8.92 -6.22
N THR A 294 -14.20 9.19 -7.51
CA THR A 294 -14.66 8.31 -8.60
C THR A 294 -13.70 7.15 -8.86
N ARG A 295 -14.12 6.13 -9.62
CA ARG A 295 -13.23 5.02 -10.02
C ARG A 295 -12.08 5.55 -10.89
N ALA A 296 -12.36 6.54 -11.74
CA ALA A 296 -11.36 7.23 -12.55
C ALA A 296 -10.25 7.87 -11.69
N GLU A 297 -10.62 8.48 -10.56
CA GLU A 297 -9.70 9.14 -9.64
C GLU A 297 -8.87 8.14 -8.84
N VAL A 298 -9.45 7.02 -8.38
CA VAL A 298 -8.67 5.92 -7.80
C VAL A 298 -7.67 5.36 -8.82
N THR A 299 -8.09 5.17 -10.09
CA THR A 299 -7.20 4.75 -11.18
C THR A 299 -6.04 5.74 -11.34
N ALA A 300 -6.29 7.04 -11.32
CA ALA A 300 -5.28 8.08 -11.40
C ALA A 300 -4.23 7.96 -10.27
N VAL A 301 -4.67 7.81 -9.02
CA VAL A 301 -3.78 7.66 -7.85
C VAL A 301 -2.99 6.36 -7.91
N THR A 302 -3.63 5.25 -8.26
CA THR A 302 -2.99 3.95 -8.43
C THR A 302 -1.89 3.99 -9.50
N LEU A 303 -2.14 4.64 -10.64
CA LEU A 303 -1.13 4.80 -11.69
C LEU A 303 0.00 5.75 -11.27
N PHE A 304 -0.29 6.82 -10.51
CA PHE A 304 0.75 7.68 -9.93
C PHE A 304 1.69 6.88 -9.00
N GLN A 305 1.16 6.04 -8.12
CA GLN A 305 1.93 5.18 -7.22
C GLN A 305 2.70 4.10 -7.99
N ALA A 306 2.05 3.42 -8.94
CA ALA A 306 2.64 2.35 -9.74
C ALA A 306 3.84 2.87 -10.55
N GLN A 307 3.72 4.10 -11.07
CA GLN A 307 4.80 4.75 -11.78
C GLN A 307 5.84 5.42 -10.87
N LEU A 308 5.78 5.45 -9.53
CA LEU A 308 6.87 6.09 -8.77
C LEU A 308 8.24 5.48 -9.15
N ALA A 309 9.24 6.34 -9.42
CA ALA A 309 10.56 5.92 -9.91
C ALA A 309 11.17 4.81 -9.07
N VAL A 310 11.97 3.92 -9.66
CA VAL A 310 12.66 2.92 -8.84
C VAL A 310 13.78 3.58 -8.02
N PRO A 311 14.00 3.14 -6.78
CA PRO A 311 15.23 3.43 -6.05
C PRO A 311 16.46 2.95 -6.81
N GLY A 312 17.64 3.44 -6.42
CA GLY A 312 18.90 3.09 -7.04
C GLY A 312 20.06 3.19 -6.06
N ARG A 313 21.28 3.31 -6.60
CA ARG A 313 22.52 3.22 -5.83
C ARG A 313 23.34 4.49 -5.91
N VAL A 314 23.66 5.06 -4.74
CA VAL A 314 24.65 6.13 -4.58
C VAL A 314 25.97 5.52 -4.12
N ILE A 315 26.96 5.46 -5.00
CA ILE A 315 28.29 4.90 -4.71
C ILE A 315 29.28 6.06 -4.52
N SER A 316 29.88 6.16 -3.33
CA SER A 316 30.86 7.22 -3.04
C SER A 316 32.05 7.16 -4.01
N ASN A 317 32.61 8.32 -4.38
CA ASN A 317 33.91 8.42 -5.06
C ASN A 317 35.12 8.39 -4.09
N ASP A 318 34.89 8.21 -2.79
CA ASP A 318 35.96 7.92 -1.83
C ASP A 318 36.38 6.44 -1.99
N PRO A 319 37.66 6.13 -2.32
CA PRO A 319 38.10 4.75 -2.54
C PRO A 319 37.96 3.84 -1.32
N GLN A 320 38.01 4.37 -0.09
CA GLN A 320 37.86 3.56 1.13
C GLN A 320 36.40 3.15 1.33
N ILE A 321 35.46 4.09 1.11
CA ILE A 321 34.03 3.79 1.16
C ILE A 321 33.64 2.86 0.01
N GLU A 322 34.17 3.10 -1.19
CA GLU A 322 33.90 2.26 -2.37
C GLU A 322 34.37 0.80 -2.16
N ALA A 323 35.55 0.59 -1.57
CA ALA A 323 36.02 -0.74 -1.19
C ALA A 323 35.18 -1.38 -0.06
N ALA A 324 34.72 -0.59 0.92
CA ALA A 324 33.85 -1.05 1.98
C ALA A 324 32.45 -1.46 1.45
N VAL A 325 31.89 -0.75 0.46
CA VAL A 325 30.64 -1.14 -0.20
C VAL A 325 30.78 -2.51 -0.88
N ALA A 326 31.85 -2.75 -1.64
CA ALA A 326 32.09 -4.05 -2.28
C ALA A 326 32.23 -5.18 -1.24
N THR A 327 33.02 -4.95 -0.19
CA THR A 327 33.19 -5.88 0.94
C THR A 327 31.84 -6.15 1.63
N GLY A 328 30.98 -5.14 1.74
CA GLY A 328 29.66 -5.22 2.34
C GLY A 328 28.67 -6.06 1.54
N GLU A 329 28.67 -5.94 0.21
CA GLU A 329 27.82 -6.77 -0.68
C GLU A 329 28.19 -8.26 -0.59
N GLU A 330 29.49 -8.57 -0.62
CA GLU A 330 29.99 -9.93 -0.47
C GLU A 330 29.69 -10.50 0.93
N ALA A 331 29.91 -9.70 1.98
CA ALA A 331 29.61 -10.11 3.36
C ALA A 331 28.11 -10.33 3.60
N PHE A 332 27.23 -9.45 3.11
CA PHE A 332 25.77 -9.55 3.20
C PHE A 332 25.26 -10.88 2.63
N THR A 333 25.78 -11.27 1.47
CA THR A 333 25.46 -12.54 0.83
C THR A 333 26.03 -13.72 1.64
N ARG A 334 27.32 -13.66 1.99
CA ARG A 334 28.05 -14.71 2.71
C ARG A 334 27.47 -15.05 4.09
N ILE A 335 26.93 -14.08 4.83
CA ILE A 335 26.32 -14.33 6.14
C ILE A 335 24.86 -14.81 6.05
N GLY A 336 24.27 -14.85 4.85
CA GLY A 336 22.92 -15.34 4.61
C GLY A 336 21.81 -14.27 4.71
N CYS A 337 22.12 -12.97 4.72
CA CYS A 337 21.07 -11.94 4.66
C CYS A 337 20.26 -12.02 3.35
N SER A 338 20.93 -12.38 2.25
CA SER A 338 20.34 -12.58 0.92
C SER A 338 19.32 -13.73 0.83
N ASN A 339 19.26 -14.63 1.83
CA ASN A 339 18.29 -15.73 1.83
C ASN A 339 16.84 -15.22 1.96
N CYS A 340 16.66 -14.13 2.70
CA CYS A 340 15.39 -13.40 2.77
C CYS A 340 15.43 -12.18 1.85
N HIS A 341 16.47 -11.34 1.98
CA HIS A 341 16.67 -10.15 1.18
C HIS A 341 17.30 -10.47 -0.19
N VAL A 342 16.61 -11.32 -0.97
CA VAL A 342 17.03 -11.76 -2.31
C VAL A 342 17.32 -10.53 -3.19
N PRO A 343 18.56 -10.33 -3.68
CA PRO A 343 18.97 -9.05 -4.28
C PRO A 343 18.08 -8.58 -5.42
N GLU A 344 17.82 -9.46 -6.40
CA GLU A 344 16.97 -9.19 -7.54
C GLU A 344 16.07 -10.38 -7.92
N LEU A 345 14.85 -10.08 -8.36
CA LEU A 345 13.91 -11.07 -8.90
C LEU A 345 13.56 -10.74 -10.37
N PRO A 346 13.43 -11.74 -11.25
CA PRO A 346 13.12 -11.54 -12.67
C PRO A 346 11.63 -11.30 -12.94
N LEU A 347 11.31 -10.24 -13.70
CA LEU A 347 10.06 -10.13 -14.46
C LEU A 347 10.33 -10.52 -15.92
N ASP A 348 9.83 -11.68 -16.31
CA ASP A 348 9.90 -12.25 -17.66
C ASP A 348 8.56 -12.11 -18.39
N ASN A 349 8.43 -12.58 -19.64
CA ASN A 349 7.14 -12.72 -20.34
C ASN A 349 6.28 -11.43 -20.37
N ASN A 350 6.91 -10.27 -20.59
CA ASN A 350 6.28 -8.94 -20.53
C ASN A 350 5.68 -8.57 -19.15
N GLY A 351 6.10 -9.22 -18.07
CA GLY A 351 5.62 -8.99 -16.71
C GLY A 351 5.88 -7.60 -16.13
N TRP A 352 6.60 -6.72 -16.83
CA TRP A 352 6.75 -5.31 -16.44
C TRP A 352 5.65 -4.39 -17.01
N TYR A 353 4.71 -4.90 -17.80
CA TYR A 353 3.50 -4.17 -18.17
C TYR A 353 2.54 -4.21 -16.99
N TYR A 354 2.39 -3.09 -16.28
CA TYR A 354 1.37 -2.93 -15.26
C TYR A 354 0.00 -2.92 -15.92
N VAL A 355 -0.95 -3.67 -15.34
CA VAL A 355 -2.33 -3.75 -15.81
C VAL A 355 -3.24 -3.35 -14.66
N GLU A 356 -4.22 -2.51 -14.92
CA GLU A 356 -5.21 -2.11 -13.92
C GLU A 356 -6.62 -2.39 -14.47
N PRO A 357 -7.48 -3.15 -13.77
CA PRO A 357 -7.34 -3.68 -12.39
C PRO A 357 -6.36 -4.84 -12.20
N ASN A 358 -6.03 -5.12 -10.93
CA ASN A 358 -5.29 -6.33 -10.54
C ASN A 358 -6.20 -7.57 -10.62
N PRO A 359 -5.76 -8.69 -11.24
CA PRO A 359 -6.56 -9.92 -11.38
C PRO A 359 -6.91 -10.62 -10.05
N TYR A 360 -6.31 -10.19 -8.94
CA TYR A 360 -6.53 -10.72 -7.60
C TYR A 360 -7.15 -9.69 -6.63
N ASN A 361 -7.68 -8.56 -7.15
CA ASN A 361 -8.37 -7.56 -6.33
C ASN A 361 -9.53 -8.21 -5.54
N PRO A 362 -9.61 -8.03 -4.21
CA PRO A 362 -10.78 -8.48 -3.45
C PRO A 362 -11.99 -7.57 -3.68
N ASP A 363 -13.18 -8.08 -3.37
CA ASP A 363 -14.46 -7.38 -3.43
C ASP A 363 -14.40 -5.96 -2.82
N GLY A 364 -15.21 -5.05 -3.36
CA GLY A 364 -15.16 -3.62 -3.02
C GLY A 364 -13.97 -2.86 -3.65
N ASN A 365 -13.37 -3.45 -4.70
CA ASN A 365 -12.38 -2.83 -5.58
C ASN A 365 -12.66 -3.32 -7.00
N LEU A 366 -12.35 -2.48 -8.00
CA LEU A 366 -12.50 -2.76 -9.43
C LEU A 366 -12.01 -4.16 -9.82
N GLN A 367 -12.89 -4.93 -10.44
CA GLN A 367 -12.64 -6.29 -10.90
C GLN A 367 -12.30 -6.32 -12.41
N PRO A 368 -11.48 -7.29 -12.86
CA PRO A 368 -11.22 -7.50 -14.28
C PRO A 368 -12.50 -7.67 -15.09
N GLY A 369 -12.60 -6.97 -16.22
CA GLY A 369 -13.74 -7.04 -17.14
C GLY A 369 -14.93 -6.15 -16.78
N GLU A 370 -14.94 -5.44 -15.65
CA GLU A 370 -15.95 -4.40 -15.36
C GLU A 370 -15.74 -3.16 -16.25
N VAL A 371 -14.49 -2.87 -16.59
CA VAL A 371 -14.05 -1.79 -17.48
C VAL A 371 -12.91 -2.29 -18.39
N PRO A 372 -12.53 -1.56 -19.45
CA PRO A 372 -11.32 -1.89 -20.22
C PRO A 372 -10.07 -1.88 -19.34
N ASP A 373 -9.22 -2.90 -19.48
CA ASP A 373 -7.92 -2.96 -18.82
C ASP A 373 -7.03 -1.78 -19.25
N TYR A 374 -6.42 -1.11 -18.26
CA TYR A 374 -5.47 -0.02 -18.49
C TYR A 374 -4.03 -0.55 -18.41
N PHE A 375 -3.21 -0.31 -19.44
CA PHE A 375 -1.85 -0.85 -19.55
C PHE A 375 -0.77 0.24 -19.45
N VAL A 376 0.29 -0.01 -18.67
CA VAL A 376 1.47 0.86 -18.56
C VAL A 376 2.75 0.04 -18.68
N ASP A 377 3.61 0.32 -19.67
CA ASP A 377 4.99 -0.17 -19.67
C ASP A 377 5.77 0.54 -18.56
N LEU A 378 6.05 -0.16 -17.46
CA LEU A 378 6.80 0.41 -16.33
C LEU A 378 8.23 0.84 -16.71
N ASN A 379 8.77 0.37 -17.83
CA ASN A 379 10.08 0.80 -18.33
C ASN A 379 10.04 2.07 -19.19
N ASP A 380 8.87 2.67 -19.45
CA ASP A 380 8.80 3.85 -20.32
C ASP A 380 9.63 5.02 -19.75
N LYS A 381 10.50 5.54 -20.61
CA LYS A 381 11.39 6.68 -20.39
C LYS A 381 10.65 8.01 -20.15
N HIS A 382 9.35 8.08 -20.46
CA HIS A 382 8.52 9.28 -20.23
C HIS A 382 7.90 9.35 -18.84
N LEU A 383 7.86 8.22 -18.11
CA LEU A 383 7.49 8.19 -16.70
C LEU A 383 8.64 8.73 -15.83
N ASP A 384 8.43 8.93 -14.52
CA ASP A 384 9.47 9.36 -13.58
C ASP A 384 10.76 8.53 -13.69
N GLN A 385 11.91 9.14 -13.45
CA GLN A 385 13.21 8.49 -13.63
C GLN A 385 13.94 8.33 -12.28
N PRO A 386 14.76 7.27 -12.12
CA PRO A 386 15.14 6.28 -13.13
C PRO A 386 14.16 5.10 -13.28
N ARG A 387 14.35 4.32 -14.35
CA ARG A 387 13.66 3.04 -14.62
C ARG A 387 14.59 1.87 -14.77
N LEU A 388 14.03 0.67 -14.61
CA LEU A 388 14.65 -0.58 -15.00
C LEU A 388 14.58 -0.74 -16.53
N GLN A 389 15.22 -1.78 -17.06
CA GLN A 389 15.31 -2.04 -18.50
C GLN A 389 15.21 -3.53 -18.76
N SER A 390 14.37 -3.91 -19.75
CA SER A 390 14.32 -5.28 -20.24
C SER A 390 15.61 -5.60 -21.01
N LYS A 391 16.22 -6.74 -20.68
CA LYS A 391 17.37 -7.33 -21.38
C LYS A 391 16.99 -8.77 -21.74
N HIS A 392 17.02 -9.09 -23.03
CA HIS A 392 16.61 -10.40 -23.55
C HIS A 392 15.21 -10.87 -23.08
N GLY A 393 14.27 -9.93 -22.90
CA GLY A 393 12.91 -10.24 -22.45
C GLY A 393 12.73 -10.37 -20.93
N VAL A 394 13.74 -10.03 -20.13
CA VAL A 394 13.69 -10.05 -18.66
C VAL A 394 14.07 -8.69 -18.07
N VAL A 395 13.28 -8.21 -17.12
CA VAL A 395 13.61 -7.08 -16.24
C VAL A 395 14.02 -7.63 -14.88
N MET A 396 15.27 -7.45 -14.46
CA MET A 396 15.68 -7.74 -13.09
C MET A 396 15.25 -6.59 -12.18
N VAL A 397 14.51 -6.91 -11.11
CA VAL A 397 13.97 -5.95 -10.13
C VAL A 397 14.80 -6.05 -8.84
N PRO A 398 15.75 -5.13 -8.59
CA PRO A 398 16.72 -5.23 -7.50
C PRO A 398 16.15 -4.74 -6.16
N ALA A 399 15.06 -5.36 -5.70
CA ALA A 399 14.28 -4.89 -4.56
C ALA A 399 14.76 -5.41 -3.19
N PHE A 400 15.70 -6.36 -3.14
CA PHE A 400 16.21 -6.97 -1.90
C PHE A 400 15.11 -7.58 -1.01
N THR A 401 14.24 -8.39 -1.61
CA THR A 401 13.13 -9.08 -0.95
C THR A 401 12.75 -10.34 -1.73
N ASN A 402 12.31 -11.37 -1.01
CA ASN A 402 11.70 -12.58 -1.56
C ASN A 402 10.15 -12.54 -1.56
N LEU A 403 9.55 -11.44 -1.09
CA LEU A 403 8.10 -11.25 -0.88
C LEU A 403 7.41 -12.28 0.04
N LYS A 404 8.17 -13.08 0.81
CA LYS A 404 7.65 -13.97 1.85
C LYS A 404 7.41 -13.23 3.15
N LEU A 405 6.45 -13.72 3.93
CA LEU A 405 6.39 -13.49 5.38
C LEU A 405 7.41 -14.38 6.11
N HIS A 406 8.03 -13.84 7.14
CA HIS A 406 8.95 -14.55 8.03
C HIS A 406 8.68 -14.22 9.49
N ASP A 407 8.80 -15.19 10.39
CA ASP A 407 8.91 -14.91 11.82
C ASP A 407 10.29 -14.28 12.10
N ILE A 408 10.28 -13.08 12.69
CA ILE A 408 11.49 -12.33 13.05
C ILE A 408 11.67 -12.17 14.56
N THR A 409 10.85 -12.88 15.35
CA THR A 409 10.74 -12.77 16.81
C THR A 409 11.36 -13.98 17.53
N SER A 410 11.75 -13.81 18.79
CA SER A 410 12.27 -14.89 19.64
C SER A 410 11.19 -15.66 20.42
N GLY A 411 9.94 -15.20 20.36
CA GLY A 411 8.79 -15.81 21.03
C GLY A 411 7.74 -14.77 21.44
N PRO A 412 6.74 -15.17 22.27
CA PRO A 412 5.65 -14.29 22.70
C PRO A 412 6.10 -13.00 23.41
N ASP A 413 7.20 -13.05 24.17
CA ASP A 413 7.73 -11.94 24.97
C ASP A 413 8.72 -11.03 24.19
N ASP A 414 8.91 -11.25 22.89
CA ASP A 414 9.81 -10.41 22.09
C ASP A 414 9.22 -8.99 21.92
N PRO A 415 9.97 -7.90 22.19
CA PRO A 415 9.46 -6.54 22.01
C PRO A 415 9.13 -6.19 20.54
N ASN A 416 9.58 -7.00 19.58
CA ASN A 416 9.26 -6.90 18.17
C ASN A 416 7.97 -7.65 17.78
N ARG A 417 7.29 -8.27 18.73
CA ARG A 417 6.04 -8.97 18.49
C ARG A 417 4.87 -7.99 18.58
N GLU A 418 3.97 -8.06 17.61
CA GLU A 418 2.73 -7.32 17.67
C GLU A 418 1.72 -8.02 18.61
N PRO A 419 1.05 -7.27 19.50
CA PRO A 419 0.07 -7.86 20.42
C PRO A 419 -1.21 -8.33 19.71
N ILE A 420 -1.47 -7.88 18.49
CA ILE A 420 -2.64 -8.28 17.70
C ILE A 420 -2.27 -8.64 16.25
N ASP A 421 -2.88 -9.68 15.69
CA ASP A 421 -2.70 -10.07 14.28
C ASP A 421 -3.77 -9.42 13.39
N GLN A 422 -3.35 -8.38 12.68
CA GLN A 422 -4.15 -7.69 11.66
C GLN A 422 -4.69 -8.56 10.52
N ASN A 423 -4.15 -9.78 10.34
CA ASN A 423 -4.56 -10.71 9.29
C ASN A 423 -5.63 -11.71 9.75
N ALA A 424 -5.97 -11.70 11.05
CA ALA A 424 -7.08 -12.46 11.62
C ALA A 424 -8.34 -11.58 11.76
N PRO A 425 -9.55 -12.16 11.79
CA PRO A 425 -10.78 -11.41 12.04
C PRO A 425 -10.75 -10.72 13.42
N GLY A 426 -11.15 -9.44 13.48
CA GLY A 426 -11.27 -8.70 14.75
C GLY A 426 -12.15 -9.44 15.77
N GLY A 427 -11.74 -9.43 17.03
CA GLY A 427 -12.41 -10.17 18.10
C GLY A 427 -12.14 -11.69 18.13
N SER A 428 -11.40 -12.26 17.18
CA SER A 428 -11.06 -13.70 17.20
C SER A 428 -9.89 -14.02 18.13
N GLU A 429 -9.79 -15.28 18.58
CA GLU A 429 -8.63 -15.76 19.37
C GLU A 429 -7.31 -15.53 18.61
N ALA A 430 -7.28 -15.82 17.30
CA ALA A 430 -6.11 -15.59 16.46
C ALA A 430 -5.70 -14.10 16.40
N PHE A 431 -6.67 -13.18 16.41
CA PHE A 431 -6.41 -11.74 16.45
C PHE A 431 -5.72 -11.34 17.76
N PHE A 432 -6.22 -11.76 18.92
CA PHE A 432 -5.59 -11.44 20.21
C PHE A 432 -4.35 -12.28 20.56
N ASN A 433 -4.11 -13.38 19.85
CA ASN A 433 -2.87 -14.15 19.98
C ASN A 433 -1.65 -13.38 19.44
N GLY A 434 -1.82 -12.35 18.62
CA GLY A 434 -0.75 -11.45 18.16
C GLY A 434 0.10 -11.98 16.99
N ASN A 435 0.89 -11.09 16.38
CA ASN A 435 1.64 -11.38 15.16
C ASN A 435 3.17 -11.30 15.33
N SER A 436 3.85 -12.33 14.83
CA SER A 436 5.31 -12.43 14.75
C SER A 436 5.85 -12.36 13.32
N ARG A 437 4.97 -12.37 12.31
CA ARG A 437 5.32 -12.56 10.89
C ARG A 437 5.26 -11.26 10.09
N PHE A 438 6.32 -11.03 9.31
CA PHE A 438 6.51 -9.79 8.57
C PHE A 438 7.07 -10.08 7.18
N MET A 439 6.64 -9.30 6.18
CA MET A 439 7.21 -9.40 4.84
C MET A 439 8.65 -8.92 4.86
N THR A 440 9.56 -9.63 4.19
CA THR A 440 10.93 -9.16 4.04
C THR A 440 10.95 -7.75 3.43
N ARG A 441 11.45 -6.78 4.19
CA ARG A 441 11.45 -5.36 3.78
C ARG A 441 12.27 -5.19 2.50
N LYS A 442 11.66 -4.50 1.54
CA LYS A 442 12.30 -4.02 0.30
C LYS A 442 13.44 -3.05 0.68
N LEU A 443 14.71 -3.44 0.49
CA LEU A 443 15.84 -2.62 0.96
C LEU A 443 16.32 -1.58 -0.05
N TRP A 444 15.82 -1.58 -1.30
CA TRP A 444 16.37 -0.75 -2.37
C TRP A 444 16.32 0.78 -2.13
N GLY A 445 15.52 1.27 -1.18
CA GLY A 445 15.49 2.67 -0.72
C GLY A 445 15.91 2.89 0.74
N VAL A 446 16.40 1.85 1.43
CA VAL A 446 16.47 1.81 2.91
C VAL A 446 17.26 2.98 3.53
N ALA A 447 18.32 3.47 2.88
CA ALA A 447 19.25 4.42 3.48
C ALA A 447 18.69 5.84 3.68
N ASN A 448 17.62 6.22 2.95
CA ASN A 448 16.97 7.52 3.11
C ASN A 448 15.47 7.45 3.46
N GLU A 449 15.02 6.28 3.94
CA GLU A 449 13.69 6.06 4.52
C GLU A 449 13.70 5.61 6.00
N PRO A 450 14.49 6.23 6.92
CA PRO A 450 14.41 5.94 8.35
C PRO A 450 13.13 6.53 8.97
N PRO A 451 12.57 5.95 10.05
CA PRO A 451 13.19 4.95 10.92
C PRO A 451 13.04 3.49 10.42
N TYR A 452 13.66 2.55 11.13
CA TYR A 452 13.85 1.18 10.64
C TYR A 452 12.95 0.15 11.32
N PHE A 453 12.97 -1.06 10.75
CA PHE A 453 12.12 -2.19 11.12
C PHE A 453 10.64 -1.92 10.82
N HIS A 454 9.72 -2.70 11.39
CA HIS A 454 8.29 -2.57 11.08
C HIS A 454 7.63 -1.42 11.86
N HIS A 455 7.85 -1.35 13.17
CA HIS A 455 7.29 -0.32 14.05
C HIS A 455 8.04 1.03 13.99
N GLY A 456 9.17 1.14 13.29
CA GLY A 456 9.88 2.41 13.14
C GLY A 456 10.52 2.96 14.42
N GLN A 457 10.93 2.11 15.36
CA GLN A 457 11.52 2.55 16.64
C GLN A 457 13.05 2.46 16.66
N TYR A 458 13.66 1.81 15.67
CA TYR A 458 15.12 1.78 15.53
C TYR A 458 15.59 2.94 14.67
N THR A 459 16.58 3.69 15.18
CA THR A 459 17.08 4.92 14.55
C THR A 459 18.21 4.67 13.55
N THR A 460 18.81 3.50 13.61
CA THR A 460 19.90 3.05 12.74
C THR A 460 19.60 1.68 12.11
N MET A 461 20.18 1.42 10.94
CA MET A 461 20.13 0.09 10.32
C MET A 461 20.83 -0.98 11.16
N ARG A 462 21.80 -0.58 12.01
CA ARG A 462 22.53 -1.48 12.90
C ARG A 462 21.62 -2.04 13.99
N GLU A 463 20.89 -1.19 14.71
CA GLU A 463 19.90 -1.60 15.71
C GLU A 463 18.87 -2.56 15.09
N ALA A 464 18.39 -2.24 13.87
CA ALA A 464 17.46 -3.10 13.15
C ALA A 464 18.05 -4.47 12.79
N ILE A 465 19.32 -4.55 12.35
CA ILE A 465 20.01 -5.83 12.12
C ILE A 465 20.17 -6.60 13.44
N GLU A 466 20.55 -5.92 14.53
CA GLU A 466 20.78 -6.52 15.84
C GLU A 466 19.50 -7.07 16.51
N ALA A 467 18.32 -6.60 16.07
CA ALA A 467 17.01 -7.07 16.50
C ALA A 467 16.50 -8.36 15.80
N HIS A 468 17.13 -8.83 14.72
CA HIS A 468 16.61 -9.99 13.97
C HIS A 468 16.67 -11.29 14.80
N ARG A 469 15.51 -11.92 15.02
CA ARG A 469 15.36 -13.24 15.67
C ARG A 469 14.57 -14.18 14.73
N GLY A 470 13.89 -15.19 15.28
CA GLY A 470 13.08 -16.13 14.51
C GLY A 470 13.86 -16.85 13.41
N GLU A 471 13.30 -16.86 12.21
CA GLU A 471 13.91 -17.46 11.01
C GLU A 471 15.24 -16.78 10.61
N ALA A 472 15.46 -15.52 11.02
CA ALA A 472 16.69 -14.77 10.76
C ALA A 472 17.80 -14.98 11.81
N LEU A 473 17.57 -15.79 12.86
CA LEU A 473 18.50 -15.97 13.98
C LEU A 473 19.91 -16.42 13.54
N GLN A 474 20.01 -17.33 12.56
CA GLN A 474 21.31 -17.80 12.06
C GLN A 474 22.09 -16.68 11.36
N SER A 475 21.42 -15.86 10.54
CA SER A 475 22.03 -14.71 9.87
C SER A 475 22.47 -13.63 10.88
N TYR A 476 21.69 -13.42 11.95
CA TYR A 476 22.09 -12.56 13.07
C TYR A 476 23.31 -13.11 13.83
N GLN A 477 23.38 -14.41 14.09
CA GLN A 477 24.56 -15.03 14.73
C GLN A 477 25.81 -14.88 13.84
N ASN A 478 25.66 -15.06 12.53
CA ASN A 478 26.74 -14.83 11.57
C ASN A 478 27.19 -13.34 11.58
N TRP A 479 26.25 -12.39 11.60
CA TRP A 479 26.53 -10.95 11.77
C TRP A 479 27.27 -10.62 13.08
N ALA A 480 26.87 -11.22 14.20
CA ALA A 480 27.51 -11.01 15.50
C ALA A 480 28.97 -11.53 15.52
N SER A 481 29.28 -12.54 14.70
CA SER A 481 30.62 -13.12 14.57
C SER A 481 31.57 -12.34 13.65
N LEU A 482 31.06 -11.42 12.83
CA LEU A 482 31.87 -10.59 11.92
C LEU A 482 32.80 -9.64 12.67
N SER A 483 33.89 -9.23 12.00
CA SER A 483 34.70 -8.10 12.45
C SER A 483 33.93 -6.77 12.36
N ASP A 484 34.34 -5.77 13.14
CA ASP A 484 33.75 -4.43 13.06
C ASP A 484 33.88 -3.82 11.66
N TYR A 485 34.98 -4.10 10.95
CA TYR A 485 35.16 -3.64 9.58
C TYR A 485 34.14 -4.25 8.61
N GLU A 486 33.86 -5.56 8.70
CA GLU A 486 32.84 -6.22 7.87
C GLU A 486 31.43 -5.74 8.24
N ARG A 487 31.12 -5.60 9.53
CA ARG A 487 29.84 -5.01 9.98
C ARG A 487 29.65 -3.60 9.44
N ASN A 488 30.69 -2.77 9.51
CA ASN A 488 30.65 -1.41 8.96
C ASN A 488 30.54 -1.40 7.43
N SER A 489 31.21 -2.34 6.76
CA SER A 489 31.14 -2.52 5.31
C SER A 489 29.73 -2.85 4.82
N ILE A 490 29.00 -3.74 5.52
CA ILE A 490 27.58 -4.00 5.25
C ILE A 490 26.73 -2.74 5.44
N ILE A 491 26.98 -1.93 6.47
CA ILE A 491 26.29 -0.64 6.64
C ILE A 491 26.60 0.33 5.50
N GLU A 492 27.86 0.41 5.02
CA GLU A 492 28.20 1.21 3.84
C GLU A 492 27.52 0.69 2.57
N PHE A 493 27.41 -0.62 2.37
CA PHE A 493 26.61 -1.21 1.29
C PHE A 493 25.15 -0.77 1.38
N LEU A 494 24.48 -0.96 2.52
CA LEU A 494 23.09 -0.58 2.70
C LEU A 494 22.88 0.92 2.50
N LYS A 495 23.81 1.77 2.95
CA LYS A 495 23.82 3.23 2.71
C LYS A 495 23.80 3.61 1.23
N THR A 496 24.19 2.71 0.31
CA THR A 496 24.08 2.98 -1.13
C THR A 496 22.64 2.93 -1.64
N LEU A 497 21.76 2.14 -1.03
CA LEU A 497 20.41 1.86 -1.50
C LEU A 497 19.45 3.01 -1.13
N GLN A 498 19.10 3.84 -2.11
CA GLN A 498 18.40 5.11 -1.88
C GLN A 498 17.31 5.38 -2.91
N VAL A 499 16.22 5.99 -2.47
CA VAL A 499 15.34 6.77 -3.35
C VAL A 499 16.18 7.93 -3.92
N LEU A 500 16.40 7.93 -5.23
CA LEU A 500 17.30 8.91 -5.86
C LEU A 500 16.63 10.29 -6.02
N PRO A 501 17.41 11.39 -6.08
CA PRO A 501 16.88 12.73 -6.31
C PRO A 501 16.04 12.83 -7.58
N GLU A 502 15.01 13.67 -7.56
CA GLU A 502 14.10 13.87 -8.69
C GLU A 502 14.86 14.27 -9.98
N GLY A 503 14.46 13.70 -11.11
CA GLY A 503 15.13 13.89 -12.40
C GLY A 503 16.40 13.05 -12.62
N THR A 504 16.83 12.22 -11.65
CA THR A 504 17.98 11.32 -11.84
C THR A 504 17.69 10.26 -12.91
N LYS A 505 18.53 10.19 -13.96
CA LYS A 505 18.32 9.31 -15.12
C LYS A 505 19.05 7.97 -15.07
N HIS A 506 19.73 7.66 -13.97
CA HIS A 506 20.63 6.51 -13.87
C HIS A 506 20.42 5.77 -12.55
N LEU A 507 20.29 4.45 -12.62
CA LEU A 507 20.15 3.57 -11.44
C LEU A 507 21.39 3.56 -10.53
N VAL A 508 22.55 3.99 -11.04
CA VAL A 508 23.80 4.06 -10.28
C VAL A 508 24.45 5.42 -10.53
N VAL A 509 24.63 6.18 -9.45
CA VAL A 509 25.23 7.51 -9.45
C VAL A 509 26.29 7.64 -8.36
N ASP A 510 27.13 8.67 -8.48
CA ASP A 510 27.99 9.13 -7.39
C ASP A 510 27.25 10.08 -6.43
N GLN A 511 27.93 10.52 -5.37
CA GLN A 511 27.37 11.47 -4.39
C GLN A 511 27.09 12.89 -4.96
N ARG A 512 27.30 13.11 -6.26
CA ARG A 512 27.01 14.34 -7.00
C ARG A 512 25.94 14.11 -8.08
N GLY A 513 25.26 12.95 -8.07
CA GLY A 513 24.23 12.57 -9.04
C GLY A 513 24.77 12.21 -10.44
N LYS A 514 26.09 12.09 -10.62
CA LYS A 514 26.69 11.73 -11.91
C LYS A 514 26.70 10.22 -12.09
N LYS A 515 26.46 9.75 -13.32
CA LYS A 515 26.50 8.31 -13.65
C LYS A 515 27.80 7.66 -13.16
N LYS A 516 27.69 6.66 -12.30
CA LYS A 516 28.83 5.84 -11.86
C LYS A 516 28.72 4.43 -12.44
N LYS A 517 29.86 3.84 -12.82
CA LYS A 517 29.93 2.42 -13.16
C LYS A 517 30.10 1.65 -11.85
N TRP A 518 29.18 0.73 -11.58
CA TRP A 518 29.29 -0.24 -10.50
C TRP A 518 28.91 -1.61 -11.06
N LYS A 519 29.56 -2.65 -10.57
CA LYS A 519 29.18 -4.04 -10.84
C LYS A 519 28.87 -4.68 -9.48
N PRO A 520 27.61 -5.03 -9.19
CA PRO A 520 27.28 -5.76 -7.97
C PRO A 520 28.04 -7.10 -7.87
N SER A 521 28.15 -7.62 -6.65
CA SER A 521 28.84 -8.90 -6.39
C SER A 521 27.94 -10.15 -6.54
N TYR A 522 26.64 -9.94 -6.76
CA TYR A 522 25.62 -10.99 -6.98
C TYR A 522 25.31 -11.19 -8.46
#